data_AF-A0A3N9P4P7-F1
#
_entry.id   AF-A0A3N9P4P7-F1
#
_cell.length_a   1.000
_cell.length_b   1.000
_cell.length_c   1.000
_cell.angle_alpha   90.00
_cell.angle_beta   90.00
_cell.angle_gamma   90.00
#
_symmetry.space_group_name_H-M   'P 1'
#
loop_
_entity.id
_entity.type
_entity.pdbx_description
1 polymer ?
#
loop_
_entity_poly.entity_id
_entity_poly.type
_entity_poly.pdbx_seq_one_letter_code
_entity_poly.pdbx_strand_id
1 'polypeptide(L)'
;MIPYGKMFSVGEVILVYIDNEPGFFARIESITPDHKKNWWQMTFLILSIPLKTMTWILDDEQMRGQSFTMNSVPMQIKKVEAPNAEHLRDPQSRTAEESKPKGEGGNVISMFDEE
;
A
#
# COMPACT_ATOMS: atom_id res chain seq x y z
N MET A 1 5.41 -9.89 -22.35
CA MET A 1 6.12 -9.40 -21.16
C MET A 1 5.56 -8.01 -20.88
N ILE A 2 4.91 -7.80 -19.74
CA ILE A 2 4.33 -6.48 -19.39
C ILE A 2 5.50 -5.50 -19.25
N PRO A 3 5.48 -4.29 -19.86
CA PRO A 3 6.49 -3.28 -19.60
C PRO A 3 6.55 -3.00 -18.09
N TYR A 4 7.72 -3.17 -17.47
CA TYR A 4 7.84 -3.27 -16.00
C TYR A 4 7.40 -2.03 -15.22
N GLY A 5 7.30 -0.88 -15.88
CA GLY A 5 6.65 0.32 -15.34
C GLY A 5 5.16 0.16 -14.98
N LYS A 6 4.55 -1.03 -15.15
CA LYS A 6 3.18 -1.34 -14.70
C LYS A 6 3.08 -2.27 -13.49
N MET A 7 4.19 -2.75 -12.92
CA MET A 7 4.13 -3.63 -11.74
C MET A 7 3.65 -2.88 -10.49
N PHE A 8 4.05 -1.62 -10.39
CA PHE A 8 3.57 -0.70 -9.38
C PHE A 8 2.94 0.54 -10.02
N SER A 9 2.03 1.17 -9.29
CA SER A 9 1.46 2.47 -9.63
C SER A 9 1.73 3.48 -8.52
N VAL A 10 1.83 4.76 -8.91
CA VAL A 10 1.86 5.87 -7.94
C VAL A 10 0.61 5.79 -7.06
N GLY A 11 0.81 5.98 -5.75
CA GLY A 11 -0.23 5.86 -4.73
C GLY A 11 -0.37 4.46 -4.12
N GLU A 12 0.22 3.42 -4.71
CA GLU A 12 0.20 2.08 -4.10
C GLU A 12 1.07 2.02 -2.84
N VAL A 13 0.64 1.20 -1.89
CA VAL A 13 1.38 0.92 -0.66
C VAL A 13 2.15 -0.39 -0.83
N ILE A 14 3.41 -0.37 -0.42
CA ILE A 14 4.30 -1.51 -0.39
C ILE A 14 4.76 -1.78 1.04
N LEU A 15 5.10 -3.03 1.30
CA LEU A 15 5.81 -3.47 2.49
C LEU A 15 7.30 -3.60 2.15
N VAL A 16 8.13 -2.94 2.94
CA VAL A 16 9.59 -3.05 2.87
C VAL A 16 10.05 -4.02 3.95
N TYR A 17 10.80 -5.04 3.53
CA TYR A 17 11.51 -5.93 4.43
C TYR A 17 12.93 -5.40 4.65
N ILE A 18 13.41 -5.51 5.88
CA ILE A 18 14.77 -5.18 6.32
C ILE A 18 15.30 -6.42 7.01
N ASP A 19 16.48 -6.88 6.61
CA ASP A 19 17.10 -8.08 7.19
C ASP A 19 16.20 -9.32 7.16
N ASN A 20 15.44 -9.48 6.08
CA ASN A 20 14.44 -10.53 5.87
C ASN A 20 13.24 -10.49 6.82
N GLU A 21 13.08 -9.44 7.62
CA GLU A 21 11.92 -9.20 8.48
C GLU A 21 11.06 -8.04 7.95
N PRO A 22 9.72 -8.05 8.19
CA PRO A 22 8.88 -6.90 7.85
C PRO A 22 9.34 -5.64 8.59
N GLY A 23 9.74 -4.61 7.84
CA GLY A 23 10.26 -3.36 8.41
C GLY A 23 9.19 -2.27 8.51
N PHE A 24 8.75 -1.75 7.37
CA PHE A 24 7.80 -0.63 7.33
C PHE A 24 6.98 -0.60 6.05
N PHE A 25 5.83 0.08 6.11
CA PHE A 25 5.04 0.43 4.92
C PHE A 25 5.54 1.72 4.30
N ALA A 26 5.49 1.77 2.97
CA ALA A 26 5.73 2.98 2.22
C ALA A 26 4.74 3.13 1.07
N ARG A 27 4.36 4.36 0.74
CA ARG A 27 3.56 4.67 -0.44
C ARG A 27 4.47 5.12 -1.58
N ILE A 28 4.18 4.68 -2.79
CA ILE A 28 4.93 5.09 -3.98
C ILE A 28 4.48 6.48 -4.40
N GLU A 29 5.41 7.43 -4.45
CA GLU A 29 5.17 8.83 -4.86
C GLU A 29 5.56 9.08 -6.32
N SER A 30 6.57 8.38 -6.85
CA SER A 30 6.99 8.53 -8.25
C SER A 30 7.66 7.26 -8.76
N ILE A 31 7.57 7.04 -10.08
CA ILE A 31 8.28 5.97 -10.80
C ILE A 31 8.77 6.57 -12.12
N THR A 32 10.09 6.67 -12.30
CA THR A 32 10.70 7.25 -13.50
C THR A 32 11.83 6.36 -14.01
N PRO A 33 12.04 6.24 -15.34
CA PRO A 33 13.20 5.51 -15.86
C PRO A 33 14.51 6.17 -15.42
N ASP A 34 15.47 5.36 -14.98
CA ASP A 34 16.85 5.80 -14.73
C ASP A 34 17.66 5.88 -16.04
N HIS A 35 18.84 6.51 -15.99
CA HIS A 35 19.78 6.52 -17.12
C HIS A 35 20.20 5.11 -17.56
N LYS A 36 20.22 4.14 -16.64
CA LYS A 36 20.50 2.74 -16.96
C LYS A 36 19.24 2.05 -17.50
N LYS A 37 19.41 1.32 -18.60
CA LYS A 37 18.34 0.52 -19.20
C LYS A 37 17.79 -0.48 -18.17
N ASN A 38 16.45 -0.54 -18.02
CA ASN A 38 15.73 -1.40 -17.09
C ASN A 38 15.96 -1.07 -15.60
N TRP A 39 16.39 0.16 -15.31
CA TRP A 39 16.46 0.69 -13.96
C TRP A 39 15.45 1.82 -13.80
N TRP A 40 14.97 2.00 -12.58
CA TRP A 40 13.88 2.89 -12.23
C TRP A 40 14.25 3.68 -10.99
N GLN A 41 14.15 5.00 -11.06
CA GLN A 41 14.18 5.87 -9.90
C GLN A 41 12.77 5.98 -9.33
N MET A 42 12.61 5.50 -8.10
CA MET A 42 11.34 5.50 -7.37
C MET A 42 11.45 6.33 -6.11
N THR A 43 10.47 7.20 -5.88
CA THR A 43 10.32 7.91 -4.60
C THR A 43 9.24 7.24 -3.77
N PHE A 44 9.53 7.03 -2.50
CA PHE A 44 8.62 6.45 -1.52
C PHE A 44 8.40 7.40 -0.35
N LEU A 45 7.16 7.47 0.12
CA LEU A 45 6.78 8.08 1.39
C LEU A 45 6.69 6.99 2.46
N ILE A 46 7.58 7.00 3.43
CA ILE A 46 7.54 6.11 4.59
C ILE A 46 6.34 6.50 5.45
N LEU A 47 5.47 5.52 5.74
CA LEU A 47 4.27 5.71 6.55
C LEU A 47 4.59 5.51 8.04
N SER A 48 5.50 6.33 8.57
CA SER A 48 5.85 6.38 9.99
C SER A 48 5.80 7.82 10.52
N ILE A 49 5.85 8.00 11.84
CA ILE A 49 5.89 9.33 12.45
C ILE A 49 7.34 9.63 12.90
N PRO A 50 7.97 10.72 12.41
CA PRO A 50 7.48 11.64 11.40
C PRO A 50 7.55 11.04 9.98
N LEU A 51 6.69 11.53 9.09
CA LEU A 51 6.69 11.13 7.68
C LEU A 51 8.01 11.52 7.03
N LYS A 52 8.56 10.62 6.21
CA LYS A 52 9.83 10.81 5.51
C LYS A 52 9.71 10.31 4.08
N THR A 53 10.35 10.99 3.15
CA THR A 53 10.49 10.52 1.78
C THR A 53 11.89 9.99 1.53
N MET A 54 11.99 8.92 0.74
CA MET A 54 13.25 8.32 0.28
C MET A 54 13.17 8.04 -1.21
N THR A 55 14.29 8.08 -1.91
CA THR A 55 14.35 7.73 -3.33
C THR A 55 15.37 6.62 -3.54
N TRP A 56 14.96 5.55 -4.20
CA TRP A 56 15.84 4.42 -4.55
C TRP A 56 15.89 4.25 -6.07
N ILE A 57 16.99 3.68 -6.54
CA ILE A 57 17.14 3.26 -7.93
C ILE A 57 17.13 1.74 -7.93
N LEU A 58 16.11 1.14 -8.53
CA LEU A 58 15.87 -0.29 -8.54
C LEU A 58 15.86 -0.81 -9.98
N ASP A 59 16.44 -1.98 -10.21
CA ASP A 59 16.26 -2.68 -11.48
C ASP A 59 14.93 -3.49 -11.50
N ASP A 60 14.59 -4.02 -12.67
CA ASP A 60 13.39 -4.84 -12.83
C ASP A 60 13.33 -6.05 -11.88
N GLU A 61 14.46 -6.65 -11.51
CA GLU A 61 14.49 -7.82 -10.61
C GLU A 61 14.19 -7.43 -9.18
N GLN A 62 14.78 -6.33 -8.71
CA GLN A 62 14.52 -5.75 -7.40
C GLN A 62 13.08 -5.25 -7.28
N MET A 63 12.54 -4.67 -8.36
CA MET A 63 11.11 -4.35 -8.48
C MET A 63 10.20 -5.57 -8.30
N ARG A 64 10.65 -6.76 -8.74
CA ARG A 64 9.92 -8.02 -8.53
C ARG A 64 10.07 -8.59 -7.12
N GLY A 65 10.75 -7.87 -6.24
CA GLY A 65 11.07 -8.33 -4.90
C GLY A 65 12.32 -9.20 -4.84
N GLN A 66 13.28 -9.09 -5.77
CA GLN A 66 14.62 -9.57 -5.45
C GLN A 66 15.21 -8.74 -4.31
N SER A 67 15.96 -9.39 -3.42
CA SER A 67 16.66 -8.71 -2.35
C SER A 67 17.82 -7.89 -2.91
N PHE A 68 18.00 -6.68 -2.40
CA PHE A 68 19.13 -5.80 -2.67
C PHE A 68 19.75 -5.34 -1.35
N THR A 69 20.91 -4.69 -1.38
CA THR A 69 21.58 -4.24 -0.16
C THR A 69 21.65 -2.73 -0.09
N MET A 70 21.37 -2.18 1.09
CA MET A 70 21.66 -0.80 1.45
C MET A 70 22.52 -0.79 2.69
N ASN A 71 23.73 -0.22 2.61
CA ASN A 71 24.70 -0.23 3.72
C ASN A 71 24.92 -1.64 4.31
N SER A 72 25.04 -2.65 3.45
CA SER A 72 25.19 -4.07 3.81
C SER A 72 23.97 -4.73 4.47
N VAL A 73 22.85 -4.02 4.65
CA VAL A 73 21.60 -4.60 5.15
C VAL A 73 20.75 -5.03 3.96
N PRO A 74 20.26 -6.29 3.91
CA PRO A 74 19.42 -6.74 2.81
C PRO A 74 18.01 -6.17 2.95
N MET A 75 17.47 -5.73 1.82
CA MET A 75 16.22 -5.02 1.66
C MET A 75 15.40 -5.70 0.56
N GLN A 76 14.08 -5.71 0.69
CA GLN A 76 13.18 -6.25 -0.33
C GLN A 76 11.85 -5.49 -0.30
N ILE A 77 11.27 -5.22 -1.47
CA ILE A 77 9.94 -4.62 -1.57
C ILE A 77 8.90 -5.66 -1.96
N LYS A 78 7.70 -5.57 -1.38
CA LYS A 78 6.54 -6.38 -1.76
C LYS A 78 5.29 -5.51 -1.85
N LYS A 79 4.45 -5.80 -2.84
CA LYS A 79 3.13 -5.20 -2.97
C LYS A 79 2.27 -5.61 -1.77
N VAL A 80 1.54 -4.66 -1.19
CA VAL A 80 0.52 -4.97 -0.18
C VAL A 80 -0.79 -5.26 -0.90
N GLU A 81 -1.39 -6.41 -0.62
CA GLU A 81 -2.72 -6.76 -1.10
C GLU A 81 -3.74 -6.54 0.01
N ALA A 82 -4.85 -5.88 -0.32
CA ALA A 82 -5.96 -5.73 0.62
C ALA A 82 -6.61 -7.10 0.87
N PRO A 83 -7.01 -7.41 2.13
CA PRO A 83 -7.84 -8.56 2.40
C PRO A 83 -9.10 -8.54 1.53
N ASN A 84 -9.53 -9.71 1.05
CA ASN A 84 -10.71 -9.82 0.20
C ASN A 84 -11.95 -9.24 0.92
N ALA A 85 -12.62 -8.28 0.28
CA ALA A 85 -13.78 -7.57 0.82
C ALA A 85 -14.96 -8.49 1.17
N GLU A 86 -15.02 -9.70 0.59
CA GLU A 86 -16.00 -10.74 0.96
C GLU A 86 -15.90 -11.13 2.45
N HIS A 87 -14.72 -11.03 3.07
CA HIS A 87 -14.52 -11.33 4.49
C HIS A 87 -14.90 -10.16 5.43
N LEU A 88 -15.15 -8.97 4.89
CA LEU A 88 -15.56 -7.79 5.65
C LEU A 88 -17.07 -7.58 5.65
N ARG A 89 -17.82 -8.40 4.90
CA ARG A 89 -19.28 -8.42 4.97
C ARG A 89 -19.68 -9.20 6.22
N ASP A 90 -20.03 -8.46 7.28
CA ASP A 90 -20.67 -9.03 8.46
C ASP A 90 -21.83 -9.96 8.03
N PRO A 91 -21.96 -11.18 8.57
CA PRO A 91 -23.06 -12.08 8.26
C PRO A 91 -24.45 -11.45 8.48
N GLN A 92 -24.54 -10.40 9.30
CA GLN A 92 -25.77 -9.69 9.62
C GLN A 92 -26.24 -8.72 8.53
N SER A 93 -25.41 -8.36 7.54
CA SER A 93 -25.82 -7.44 6.47
C SER A 93 -26.65 -8.09 5.37
N ARG A 94 -26.83 -9.42 5.38
CA ARG A 94 -27.61 -10.14 4.34
C ARG A 94 -29.12 -10.04 4.51
N THR A 95 -29.63 -9.47 5.61
CA THR A 95 -31.09 -9.42 5.86
C THR A 95 -31.73 -8.07 5.53
N ALA A 96 -30.97 -7.08 5.06
CA ALA A 96 -31.48 -5.70 4.94
C ALA A 96 -31.74 -5.20 3.50
N GLU A 97 -31.47 -5.98 2.45
CA GLU A 97 -31.71 -5.52 1.06
C GLU A 97 -33.03 -5.98 0.42
N GLU A 98 -33.85 -6.79 1.11
CA GLU A 98 -35.23 -7.06 0.69
C GLU A 98 -36.23 -6.80 1.83
N SER A 99 -36.44 -5.53 2.17
CA SER A 99 -37.76 -5.00 2.54
C SER A 99 -37.68 -3.52 2.91
N LYS A 100 -38.14 -2.64 2.01
CA LYS A 100 -38.77 -1.39 2.48
C LYS A 100 -40.10 -1.77 3.13
N PRO A 101 -40.40 -1.24 4.31
CA PRO A 101 -41.26 -0.06 4.32
C PRO A 101 -40.85 1.05 5.31
N LYS A 102 -41.45 2.22 5.03
CA LYS A 102 -41.48 3.49 5.78
C LYS A 102 -41.68 3.32 7.30
N GLY A 103 -40.95 4.11 8.10
CA GLY A 103 -41.28 4.35 9.52
C GLY A 103 -40.26 5.23 10.22
N GLU A 104 -40.75 6.19 11.00
CA GLU A 104 -40.04 7.30 11.68
C GLU A 104 -38.95 6.90 12.68
N GLY A 105 -38.00 7.83 12.90
CA GLY A 105 -37.28 7.97 14.18
C GLY A 105 -35.82 7.52 14.20
N GLY A 106 -34.94 8.17 13.43
CA GLY A 106 -33.50 7.96 13.57
C GLY A 106 -32.93 8.77 14.74
N ASN A 107 -32.51 8.10 15.81
CA ASN A 107 -31.70 8.72 16.86
C ASN A 107 -30.23 8.73 16.40
N VAL A 108 -29.70 9.91 16.09
CA VAL A 108 -28.31 10.11 15.66
C VAL A 108 -27.46 10.36 16.90
N ILE A 109 -26.51 9.47 17.20
CA ILE A 109 -25.47 9.75 18.20
C ILE A 109 -24.29 10.38 17.47
N SER A 110 -24.07 11.68 17.67
CA SER A 110 -22.87 12.38 17.23
C SER A 110 -21.69 11.91 18.10
N MET A 111 -20.68 11.29 17.48
CA MET A 111 -19.37 11.06 18.09
C MET A 111 -18.41 12.15 17.62
N PHE A 112 -18.60 13.36 18.14
CA PHE A 112 -17.55 14.39 18.20
C PHE A 112 -17.83 15.25 19.42
N ASP A 113 -17.29 14.85 20.57
CA ASP A 113 -17.05 15.78 21.67
C ASP A 113 -15.62 16.29 21.49
N GLU A 114 -15.50 17.59 21.18
CA GLU A 114 -14.26 18.36 21.30
C GLU A 114 -14.04 18.70 22.78
N GLU A 115 -12.81 18.55 23.28
CA GLU A 115 -12.37 19.12 24.57
C GLU A 115 -12.18 20.64 24.49
#